data_AF-A0A2N2WEK8-F1
#
_entry.id   AF-A0A2N2WEK8-F1
#
_cell.length_a   1.000
_cell.length_b   1.000
_cell.length_c   1.000
_cell.angle_alpha   90.00
_cell.angle_beta   90.00
_cell.angle_gamma   90.00
#
_symmetry.space_group_name_H-M   'P 1'
#
loop_
_entity.id
_entity.type
_entity.pdbx_description
1 polymer ?
#
loop_
_entity_poly.entity_id
_entity_poly.type
_entity_poly.pdbx_seq_one_letter_code
_entity_poly.pdbx_strand_id
1 'polypeptide(L)'
;MSVATSRTGTENARITIHHDKCTVCGLCVKVCKDFSLIIEDKTLKINPKPLFGCIGCGHCVAVCPHNAITVEGRTLSEEDYKLMQQEMPPVDFTNLYPFLLNRRSIRDFKNKPVEQEMIDKILSLASTAPMGLPPSDIGVMILNSKEKVRQFSFDFVDLLGRMKWMVSPVAMSLMRPFMSKDNYLLFKSFVLPMVDFFYKSRKRDENYVLYDAPLAMMFYGNMSDPADPYIAATYAS
;
A
#
# COMPACT_ATOMS: atom_id res chain seq x y z
N MET A 1 6.29 -16.69 -8.49
CA MET A 1 6.28 -17.59 -7.32
C MET A 1 5.88 -16.75 -6.13
N SER A 2 4.78 -17.11 -5.46
CA SER A 2 4.24 -16.37 -4.31
C SER A 2 5.18 -16.48 -3.11
N VAL A 3 5.48 -15.35 -2.49
CA VAL A 3 6.19 -15.29 -1.20
C VAL A 3 5.25 -15.81 -0.11
N ALA A 4 5.73 -16.71 0.76
CA ALA A 4 4.92 -17.34 1.80
C ALA A 4 4.61 -16.37 2.96
N THR A 5 3.42 -15.77 2.99
CA THR A 5 2.97 -14.83 4.04
C THR A 5 1.95 -15.47 5.00
N SER A 6 1.43 -14.77 6.01
CA SER A 6 0.43 -15.31 7.00
C SER A 6 -0.84 -15.90 6.43
N ARG A 7 -1.15 -15.57 5.18
CA ARG A 7 -2.31 -16.13 4.48
C ARG A 7 -2.00 -17.45 3.77
N THR A 8 -0.72 -17.82 3.64
CA THR A 8 -0.25 -18.95 2.79
C THR A 8 0.96 -19.73 3.32
N GLY A 9 1.64 -19.25 4.36
CA GLY A 9 2.86 -19.84 4.94
C GLY A 9 2.55 -20.76 6.13
N THR A 10 3.32 -21.83 6.24
CA THR A 10 3.11 -22.93 7.21
C THR A 10 3.59 -22.62 8.64
N GLU A 11 4.29 -21.50 8.87
CA GLU A 11 4.92 -21.18 10.15
C GLU A 11 4.65 -19.75 10.64
N ASN A 12 4.62 -19.59 11.97
CA ASN A 12 4.52 -18.31 12.66
C ASN A 12 5.87 -17.59 12.68
N ALA A 13 5.84 -16.26 12.89
CA ALA A 13 7.07 -15.53 13.14
C ALA A 13 7.70 -16.00 14.45
N ARG A 14 9.03 -15.99 14.50
CA ARG A 14 9.81 -16.32 15.68
C ARG A 14 10.15 -15.04 16.42
N ILE A 15 9.92 -15.04 17.72
CA ILE A 15 10.33 -13.95 18.62
C ILE A 15 11.59 -14.41 19.35
N THR A 16 12.63 -13.59 19.34
CA THR A 16 13.85 -13.80 20.13
C THR A 16 13.92 -12.74 21.23
N ILE A 17 14.23 -13.16 22.46
CA ILE A 17 14.37 -12.28 23.62
C ILE A 17 15.85 -12.23 24.02
N HIS A 18 16.42 -11.03 24.03
CA HIS A 18 17.77 -10.76 24.54
C HIS A 18 17.68 -10.46 26.04
N HIS A 19 17.81 -11.51 26.86
CA HIS A 19 17.66 -11.43 28.32
C HIS A 19 18.70 -10.52 28.98
N ASP A 20 19.88 -10.38 28.40
CA ASP A 20 20.94 -9.47 28.81
C ASP A 20 20.53 -7.98 28.72
N LYS A 21 19.59 -7.65 27.83
CA LYS A 21 19.06 -6.29 27.62
C LYS A 21 17.69 -6.07 28.28
N CYS A 22 17.00 -7.14 28.66
CA CYS A 22 15.62 -7.07 29.11
C CYS A 22 15.53 -6.64 30.59
N THR A 23 14.82 -5.53 30.85
CA THR A 23 14.52 -5.04 32.21
C THR A 23 13.16 -5.52 32.73
N VAL A 24 12.45 -6.36 31.98
CA VAL A 24 11.14 -6.93 32.34
C VAL A 24 10.08 -5.86 32.62
N CYS A 25 10.14 -4.74 31.89
CA CYS A 25 9.21 -3.62 32.01
C CYS A 25 7.76 -3.92 31.54
N GLY A 26 7.56 -5.00 30.77
CA GLY A 26 6.25 -5.51 30.37
C GLY A 26 5.53 -4.75 29.24
N LEU A 27 6.14 -3.72 28.64
CA LEU A 27 5.53 -2.98 27.52
C LEU A 27 5.21 -3.88 26.32
N CYS A 28 6.10 -4.81 25.99
CA CYS A 28 5.92 -5.78 24.91
C CYS A 28 4.74 -6.73 25.14
N VAL A 29 4.49 -7.16 26.38
CA VAL A 29 3.34 -7.98 26.77
C VAL A 29 2.05 -7.17 26.60
N LYS A 30 2.04 -5.90 27.02
CA LYS A 30 0.86 -5.03 26.94
C LYS A 30 0.41 -4.76 25.49
N VAL A 31 1.36 -4.57 24.58
CA VAL A 31 1.07 -4.23 23.17
C VAL A 31 0.74 -5.46 22.32
N CYS A 32 1.24 -6.65 22.70
CA CYS A 32 1.01 -7.89 21.95
C CYS A 32 -0.45 -8.36 22.10
N LYS A 33 -1.26 -8.20 21.05
CA LYS A 33 -2.67 -8.63 21.04
C LYS A 33 -2.90 -10.09 20.63
N ASP A 34 -1.83 -10.78 20.23
CA ASP A 34 -1.82 -12.24 20.10
C ASP A 34 -1.47 -12.95 21.43
N PHE A 35 -1.00 -12.19 22.42
CA PHE A 35 -0.56 -12.71 23.72
C PHE A 35 0.60 -13.72 23.62
N SER A 36 1.45 -13.59 22.60
CA SER A 36 2.68 -14.39 22.40
C SER A 36 3.76 -14.20 23.48
N LEU A 37 3.64 -13.17 24.33
CA LEU A 37 4.63 -12.83 25.36
C LEU A 37 3.94 -12.77 26.73
N ILE A 38 4.60 -13.33 27.75
CA ILE A 38 4.14 -13.33 29.15
C ILE A 38 5.30 -13.03 30.09
N ILE A 39 4.98 -12.57 31.31
CA ILE A 39 5.95 -12.44 32.39
C ILE A 39 5.59 -13.47 33.46
N GLU A 40 6.55 -14.34 33.77
CA GLU A 40 6.47 -15.34 34.83
C GLU A 40 7.80 -15.35 35.59
N ASP A 41 7.74 -15.51 36.91
CA ASP A 41 8.94 -15.54 37.76
C ASP A 41 9.87 -14.35 37.55
N LYS A 42 9.28 -13.16 37.38
CA LYS A 42 10.00 -11.90 37.08
C LYS A 42 10.88 -11.98 35.82
N THR A 43 10.54 -12.86 34.88
CA THR A 43 11.26 -13.05 33.61
C THR A 43 10.27 -12.98 32.44
N LEU A 44 10.66 -12.30 31.36
CA LEU A 44 9.90 -12.29 30.12
C LEU A 44 10.07 -13.63 29.39
N LYS A 45 8.98 -14.31 29.02
CA LYS A 45 9.00 -15.60 28.33
C LYS A 45 8.05 -15.58 27.12
N ILE A 46 8.30 -16.49 26.17
CA ILE A 46 7.34 -16.79 25.09
C ILE A 46 6.17 -17.58 25.69
N ASN A 47 4.95 -17.16 25.39
CA ASN A 47 3.75 -17.88 25.82
C ASN A 47 3.61 -19.17 25.01
N PRO A 48 3.50 -20.36 25.65
CA PRO A 48 3.25 -21.61 24.94
C PRO A 48 1.85 -21.71 24.31
N LYS A 49 0.92 -20.82 24.68
CA LYS A 49 -0.47 -20.81 24.21
C LYS A 49 -0.90 -19.43 23.71
N PRO A 50 -0.30 -18.93 22.61
CA PRO A 50 -0.78 -17.72 21.94
C PRO A 50 -2.15 -17.98 21.28
N LEU A 51 -2.85 -16.92 20.88
CA LEU A 51 -4.14 -17.08 20.18
C LEU A 51 -3.99 -17.70 18.79
N PHE A 52 -3.13 -17.10 17.97
CA PHE A 52 -2.82 -17.54 16.60
C PHE A 52 -1.32 -17.81 16.44
N GLY A 53 -0.50 -17.25 17.34
CA GLY A 53 0.95 -17.22 17.26
C GLY A 53 1.44 -15.94 16.58
N CYS A 54 2.73 -15.66 16.73
CA CYS A 54 3.26 -14.38 16.32
C CYS A 54 3.08 -14.15 14.80
N ILE A 55 2.38 -13.07 14.47
CA ILE A 55 2.10 -12.66 13.08
C ILE A 55 3.20 -11.77 12.49
N GLY A 56 4.24 -11.44 13.25
CA GLY A 56 5.34 -10.60 12.76
C GLY A 56 5.03 -9.10 12.74
N CYS A 57 4.10 -8.59 13.56
CA CYS A 57 3.71 -7.17 13.52
C CYS A 57 4.73 -6.17 14.08
N GLY A 58 5.78 -6.64 14.76
CA GLY A 58 6.86 -5.76 15.23
C GLY A 58 6.49 -4.79 16.35
N HIS A 59 5.23 -4.75 16.83
CA HIS A 59 4.86 -3.83 17.91
C HIS A 59 5.71 -4.02 19.17
N CYS A 60 6.05 -5.27 19.52
CA CYS A 60 6.93 -5.57 20.64
C CYS A 60 8.35 -5.05 20.45
N VAL A 61 8.86 -5.06 19.21
CA VAL A 61 10.16 -4.49 18.82
C VAL A 61 10.10 -2.97 18.98
N ALA A 62 9.05 -2.33 18.45
CA ALA A 62 8.89 -0.87 18.44
C ALA A 62 8.74 -0.24 19.83
N VAL A 63 8.07 -0.91 20.78
CA VAL A 63 7.87 -0.36 22.13
C VAL A 63 8.97 -0.72 23.12
N CYS A 64 9.98 -1.50 22.73
CA CYS A 64 11.03 -1.95 23.64
C CYS A 64 12.11 -0.86 23.78
N PRO A 65 12.25 -0.19 24.94
CA PRO A 65 13.23 0.89 25.11
C PRO A 65 14.69 0.40 25.13
N HIS A 66 14.91 -0.92 25.27
CA HIS A 66 16.23 -1.53 25.36
C HIS A 66 16.58 -2.41 24.16
N ASN A 67 15.74 -2.42 23.11
CA ASN A 67 15.93 -3.28 21.93
C ASN A 67 16.19 -4.75 22.30
N ALA A 68 15.44 -5.25 23.28
CA ALA A 68 15.60 -6.59 23.85
C ALA A 68 14.78 -7.67 23.13
N ILE A 69 14.09 -7.31 22.05
CA ILE A 69 13.19 -8.20 21.30
C ILE A 69 13.49 -8.06 19.82
N THR A 70 13.69 -9.18 19.14
CA THR A 70 13.72 -9.26 17.69
C THR A 70 12.66 -10.24 17.19
N VAL A 71 12.26 -10.06 15.94
CA VAL A 71 11.25 -10.88 15.28
C VAL A 71 11.75 -11.24 13.89
N GLU A 72 11.61 -12.50 13.51
CA GLU A 72 12.03 -13.01 12.20
C GLU A 72 11.03 -14.04 11.66
N GLY A 73 11.14 -14.38 10.38
CA GLY A 73 10.28 -15.35 9.71
C GLY A 73 9.06 -14.70 9.07
N ARG A 74 8.22 -15.51 8.42
CA ARG A 74 7.12 -15.00 7.58
C ARG A 74 7.62 -13.99 6.53
N THR A 75 8.81 -14.24 5.98
CA THR A 75 9.53 -13.36 5.03
C THR A 75 9.86 -11.97 5.56
N LEU A 76 9.87 -11.81 6.88
CA LEU A 76 10.39 -10.66 7.58
C LEU A 76 11.72 -11.03 8.22
N SER A 77 12.63 -10.06 8.24
CA SER A 77 13.92 -10.07 8.89
C SER A 77 13.97 -8.98 9.95
N GLU A 78 14.99 -8.99 10.79
CA GLU A 78 15.17 -7.94 11.80
C GLU A 78 15.32 -6.54 11.16
N GLU A 79 15.87 -6.46 9.94
CA GLU A 79 16.10 -5.22 9.21
C GLU A 79 14.81 -4.54 8.73
N ASP A 80 13.72 -5.31 8.60
CA ASP A 80 12.42 -4.78 8.17
C ASP A 80 11.76 -3.92 9.25
N TYR A 81 12.19 -4.07 10.51
CA TYR A 81 11.69 -3.27 11.64
C TYR A 81 12.52 -1.99 11.81
N LYS A 82 12.39 -1.06 10.86
CA LYS A 82 13.04 0.26 10.94
C LYS A 82 12.52 1.05 12.14
N LEU A 83 13.32 1.11 13.21
CA LEU A 83 13.06 1.96 14.36
C LEU A 83 13.67 3.33 14.15
N MET A 84 12.90 4.38 14.48
CA MET A 84 13.45 5.72 14.56
C MET A 84 14.49 5.78 15.67
N GLN A 85 15.70 6.22 15.32
CA GLN A 85 16.82 6.34 16.27
C GLN A 85 16.88 7.72 16.94
N GLN A 86 16.10 8.69 16.47
CA GLN A 86 16.10 10.06 16.98
C GLN A 86 14.69 10.45 17.45
N GLU A 87 14.62 11.09 18.61
CA GLU A 87 13.38 11.73 19.07
C GLU A 87 13.07 12.91 18.14
N MET A 88 11.95 12.82 17.44
CA MET A 88 11.39 13.95 16.71
C MET A 88 10.35 14.66 17.58
N PRO A 89 10.20 15.99 17.44
CA PRO A 89 9.05 16.67 18.01
C PRO A 89 7.77 16.03 17.45
N PRO A 90 6.74 15.84 18.29
CA PRO A 90 5.49 15.26 17.81
C PRO A 90 4.92 16.11 16.68
N VAL A 91 4.49 15.43 15.60
CA VAL A 91 3.77 16.10 14.51
C VAL A 91 2.41 16.52 15.07
N ASP A 92 2.20 17.83 15.20
CA ASP A 92 0.97 18.38 15.71
C ASP A 92 -0.04 18.69 14.59
N PHE A 93 -1.28 18.98 14.99
CA PHE A 93 -2.34 19.33 14.05
C PHE A 93 -1.99 20.57 13.22
N THR A 94 -1.29 21.55 13.81
CA THR A 94 -1.01 22.84 13.17
C THR A 94 -0.12 22.70 11.94
N ASN A 95 0.81 21.74 11.97
CA ASN A 95 1.68 21.45 10.83
C ASN A 95 1.08 20.40 9.87
N LEU A 96 0.38 19.39 10.38
CA LEU A 96 -0.13 18.29 9.56
C LEU A 96 -1.37 18.67 8.74
N TYR A 97 -2.31 19.41 9.33
CA TYR A 97 -3.60 19.70 8.69
C TYR A 97 -3.47 20.53 7.40
N PRO A 98 -2.70 21.64 7.37
CA PRO A 98 -2.50 22.41 6.14
C PRO A 98 -1.78 21.60 5.06
N PHE A 99 -0.83 20.73 5.44
CA PHE A 99 -0.15 19.84 4.50
C PHE A 99 -1.16 18.92 3.79
N LEU A 100 -2.03 18.26 4.57
CA LEU A 100 -3.05 17.37 4.01
C LEU A 100 -4.10 18.11 3.16
N LEU A 101 -4.48 19.33 3.53
CA LEU A 101 -5.44 20.16 2.77
C LEU A 101 -4.90 20.64 1.41
N ASN A 102 -3.60 20.91 1.34
CA ASN A 102 -2.94 21.39 0.13
C ASN A 102 -2.59 20.27 -0.86
N ARG A 103 -2.69 19.01 -0.44
CA ARG A 103 -2.52 17.86 -1.33
C ARG A 103 -3.68 17.77 -2.32
N ARG A 104 -3.38 17.99 -3.60
CA ARG A 104 -4.37 17.98 -4.70
C ARG A 104 -3.87 17.13 -5.85
N SER A 105 -4.81 16.56 -6.61
CA SER A 105 -4.49 15.91 -7.87
C SER A 105 -4.02 16.94 -8.89
N ILE A 106 -2.72 16.97 -9.16
CA ILE A 106 -2.10 17.79 -10.21
C ILE A 106 -2.21 17.07 -11.55
N ARG A 107 -2.53 17.83 -12.60
CA ARG A 107 -2.73 17.34 -13.98
C ARG A 107 -2.03 18.21 -15.02
N ASP A 108 -1.26 19.19 -14.55
CA ASP A 108 -0.42 20.04 -15.37
C ASP A 108 1.01 19.89 -14.83
N PHE A 109 1.85 19.23 -15.62
CA PHE A 109 3.19 18.83 -15.20
C PHE A 109 4.24 19.60 -15.99
N LYS A 110 5.31 19.99 -15.29
CA LYS A 110 6.50 20.51 -15.96
C LYS A 110 7.09 19.40 -16.84
N ASN A 111 7.55 19.76 -18.03
CA ASN A 111 8.27 18.85 -18.92
C ASN A 111 9.72 18.64 -18.41
N LYS A 112 9.86 18.01 -17.25
CA LYS A 112 11.13 17.74 -16.58
C LYS A 112 11.11 16.29 -16.06
N PRO A 113 12.13 15.48 -16.34
CA PRO A 113 12.22 14.13 -15.79
C PRO A 113 12.36 14.16 -14.25
N VAL A 114 11.94 13.08 -13.60
CA VAL A 114 12.11 12.88 -12.16
C VAL A 114 13.37 12.03 -11.94
N GLU A 115 14.31 12.55 -11.16
CA GLU A 115 15.56 11.85 -10.83
C GLU A 115 15.29 10.58 -10.02
N GLN A 116 16.14 9.56 -10.21
CA GLN A 116 16.00 8.28 -9.52
C GLN A 116 16.03 8.43 -7.99
N GLU A 117 16.87 9.34 -7.47
CA GLU A 117 16.93 9.62 -6.02
C GLU A 117 15.58 10.08 -5.45
N MET A 118 14.80 10.85 -6.22
CA MET A 118 13.46 11.28 -5.79
C MET A 118 12.46 10.12 -5.81
N ILE A 119 12.54 9.26 -6.83
CA ILE A 119 11.73 8.03 -6.92
C ILE A 119 11.99 7.14 -5.70
N ASP A 120 13.25 6.96 -5.31
CA ASP A 120 13.63 6.14 -4.15
C ASP A 120 13.14 6.73 -2.82
N LYS A 121 13.14 8.07 -2.69
CA LYS A 121 12.54 8.77 -1.54
C LYS A 121 11.03 8.54 -1.45
N ILE A 122 10.32 8.64 -2.57
CA ILE A 122 8.87 8.38 -2.63
C ILE A 122 8.57 6.94 -2.23
N LEU A 123 9.33 5.97 -2.76
CA LEU A 123 9.15 4.55 -2.41
C LEU A 123 9.47 4.29 -0.94
N SER A 124 10.50 4.94 -0.40
CA SER A 124 10.86 4.84 1.02
C SER A 124 9.71 5.34 1.90
N LEU A 125 9.08 6.46 1.56
CA LEU A 125 7.89 6.95 2.26
C LEU A 125 6.71 5.98 2.13
N ALA A 126 6.42 5.52 0.92
CA ALA A 126 5.33 4.57 0.67
C ALA A 126 5.50 3.26 1.47
N SER A 127 6.74 2.79 1.65
CA SER A 127 7.04 1.57 2.42
C SER A 127 6.77 1.68 3.93
N THR A 128 6.54 2.89 4.44
CA THR A 128 6.15 3.11 5.85
C THR A 128 4.64 3.00 6.09
N ALA A 129 3.85 2.80 5.03
CA ALA A 129 2.40 2.68 5.12
C ALA A 129 1.99 1.53 6.06
N PRO A 130 1.01 1.76 6.97
CA PRO A 130 0.51 0.73 7.85
C PRO A 130 -0.27 -0.33 7.07
N MET A 131 -0.35 -1.51 7.64
CA MET A 131 -1.09 -2.64 7.08
C MET A 131 -1.92 -3.34 8.16
N GLY A 132 -2.98 -4.04 7.76
CA GLY A 132 -3.83 -4.77 8.71
C GLY A 132 -3.12 -5.96 9.33
N LEU A 133 -2.50 -6.81 8.49
CA LEU A 133 -1.75 -7.99 8.91
C LEU A 133 -0.45 -8.08 8.10
N PRO A 134 0.71 -8.11 8.76
CA PRO A 134 1.97 -8.30 8.08
C PRO A 134 2.28 -9.78 7.77
N PRO A 135 3.22 -10.03 6.86
CA PRO A 135 3.68 -9.07 5.84
C PRO A 135 2.57 -8.84 4.78
N SER A 136 2.62 -7.69 4.09
CA SER A 136 1.75 -7.39 2.94
C SER A 136 2.64 -7.20 1.72
N ASP A 137 2.34 -7.98 0.68
CA ASP A 137 3.10 -7.98 -0.57
C ASP A 137 2.46 -6.99 -1.55
N ILE A 138 2.99 -5.77 -1.55
CA ILE A 138 2.59 -4.68 -2.43
C ILE A 138 3.67 -4.49 -3.51
N GLY A 139 3.28 -4.64 -4.77
CA GLY A 139 4.10 -4.33 -5.92
C GLY A 139 3.90 -2.89 -6.38
N VAL A 140 4.95 -2.31 -6.97
CA VAL A 140 4.89 -0.98 -7.59
C VAL A 140 5.44 -1.05 -9.01
N MET A 141 4.61 -0.74 -9.99
CA MET A 141 5.04 -0.53 -11.37
C MET A 141 5.43 0.94 -11.56
N ILE A 142 6.68 1.19 -11.95
CA ILE A 142 7.23 2.54 -12.09
C ILE A 142 7.40 2.86 -13.58
N LEU A 143 6.68 3.89 -14.04
CA LEU A 143 6.78 4.45 -15.38
C LEU A 143 7.59 5.74 -15.29
N ASN A 144 8.91 5.64 -15.39
CA ASN A 144 9.87 6.72 -15.09
C ASN A 144 10.20 7.64 -16.28
N SER A 145 9.31 7.74 -17.26
CA SER A 145 9.44 8.74 -18.33
C SER A 145 8.07 9.09 -18.91
N LYS A 146 7.98 10.29 -19.49
CA LYS A 146 6.76 10.77 -20.17
C LYS A 146 6.33 9.80 -21.28
N GLU A 147 7.29 9.24 -22.02
CA GLU A 147 7.03 8.30 -23.11
C GLU A 147 6.41 7.00 -22.59
N LYS A 148 6.95 6.43 -21.50
CA LYS A 148 6.40 5.23 -20.87
C LYS A 148 5.01 5.47 -20.30
N VAL A 149 4.79 6.62 -19.65
CA VAL A 149 3.48 7.02 -19.11
C VAL A 149 2.45 7.18 -20.24
N ARG A 150 2.85 7.81 -21.34
CA ARG A 150 2.01 8.00 -22.51
C ARG A 150 1.69 6.68 -23.21
N GLN A 151 2.68 5.81 -23.38
CA GLN A 151 2.49 4.49 -23.93
C GLN A 151 1.47 3.70 -23.11
N PHE A 152 1.66 3.62 -21.79
CA PHE A 152 0.71 2.96 -20.89
C PHE A 152 -0.72 3.54 -21.00
N SER A 153 -0.83 4.87 -21.04
CA SER A 153 -2.11 5.56 -21.18
C SER A 153 -2.82 5.17 -22.47
N PHE A 154 -2.09 5.09 -23.58
CA PHE A 154 -2.64 4.72 -24.88
C PHE A 154 -2.96 3.23 -24.98
N ASP A 155 -2.15 2.35 -24.39
CA ASP A 155 -2.46 0.92 -24.31
C ASP A 155 -3.77 0.69 -23.52
N PHE A 156 -3.96 1.44 -22.43
CA PHE A 156 -5.20 1.43 -21.67
C PHE A 156 -6.40 1.90 -22.49
N VAL A 157 -6.27 3.00 -23.25
CA VAL A 157 -7.34 3.49 -24.13
C VAL A 157 -7.67 2.50 -25.25
N ASP A 158 -6.68 1.76 -25.79
CA ASP A 158 -6.94 0.70 -26.77
C ASP A 158 -7.72 -0.44 -26.17
N LEU A 159 -7.37 -0.86 -24.96
CA LEU A 159 -8.10 -1.90 -24.24
C LEU A 159 -9.57 -1.49 -24.05
N LEU A 160 -9.82 -0.26 -23.58
CA LEU A 160 -11.18 0.29 -23.46
C LEU A 160 -11.91 0.32 -24.81
N GLY A 161 -11.20 0.68 -25.89
CA GLY A 161 -11.74 0.68 -27.25
C GLY A 161 -12.21 -0.71 -27.70
N ARG A 162 -11.44 -1.77 -27.42
CA ARG A 162 -11.83 -3.16 -27.71
C ARG A 162 -13.04 -3.61 -26.88
N MET A 163 -13.23 -3.02 -25.71
CA MET A 163 -14.35 -3.31 -24.81
C MET A 163 -15.61 -2.47 -25.09
N LYS A 164 -15.57 -1.52 -26.03
CA LYS A 164 -16.66 -0.55 -26.29
C LYS A 164 -18.01 -1.21 -26.64
N TRP A 165 -17.99 -2.41 -27.23
CA TRP A 165 -19.22 -3.13 -27.58
C TRP A 165 -20.03 -3.57 -26.34
N MET A 166 -19.36 -3.89 -25.23
CA MET A 166 -20.02 -4.32 -23.98
C MET A 166 -20.82 -3.20 -23.33
N VAL A 167 -20.42 -1.95 -23.59
CA VAL A 167 -21.11 -0.76 -23.08
C VAL A 167 -22.08 -0.16 -24.11
N SER A 168 -22.29 -0.80 -25.27
CA SER A 168 -23.24 -0.30 -26.28
C SER A 168 -24.68 -0.16 -25.74
N PRO A 169 -25.53 0.73 -26.29
CA PRO A 169 -26.91 0.90 -25.83
C PRO A 169 -27.71 -0.41 -25.79
N VAL A 170 -27.48 -1.29 -26.77
CA VAL A 170 -28.11 -2.61 -26.85
C VAL A 170 -27.62 -3.52 -25.74
N ALA A 171 -26.31 -3.65 -25.56
CA ALA A 171 -25.73 -4.44 -24.47
C ALA A 171 -26.16 -3.92 -23.08
N MET A 172 -26.19 -2.60 -22.90
CA MET A 172 -26.65 -1.94 -21.68
C MET A 172 -28.13 -2.19 -21.39
N SER A 173 -28.98 -2.18 -22.42
CA SER A 173 -30.41 -2.51 -22.27
C SER A 173 -30.61 -3.98 -21.92
N LEU A 174 -29.82 -4.88 -22.51
CA LEU A 174 -29.85 -6.32 -22.21
C LEU A 174 -29.34 -6.62 -20.79
N MET A 175 -28.31 -5.92 -20.33
CA MET A 175 -27.75 -6.05 -18.99
C MET A 175 -28.61 -5.38 -17.90
N ARG A 176 -29.59 -4.54 -18.28
CA ARG A 176 -30.41 -3.78 -17.33
C ARG A 176 -31.08 -4.62 -16.24
N PRO A 177 -31.64 -5.82 -16.51
CA PRO A 177 -32.28 -6.65 -15.50
C PRO A 177 -31.30 -7.23 -14.46
N PHE A 178 -30.02 -7.35 -14.82
CA PHE A 178 -28.99 -7.97 -13.97
C PHE A 178 -28.16 -6.94 -13.19
N MET A 179 -28.52 -5.66 -13.28
CA MET A 179 -27.73 -4.55 -12.74
C MET A 179 -28.58 -3.60 -11.91
N SER A 180 -28.01 -3.11 -10.81
CA SER A 180 -28.65 -2.07 -9.98
C SER A 180 -28.91 -0.81 -10.80
N LYS A 181 -29.91 -0.02 -10.36
CA LYS A 181 -30.25 1.27 -11.00
C LYS A 181 -29.04 2.22 -11.01
N ASP A 182 -28.29 2.26 -9.91
CA ASP A 182 -27.15 3.17 -9.75
C ASP A 182 -26.00 2.79 -10.67
N ASN A 183 -25.67 1.50 -10.78
CA ASN A 183 -24.65 1.03 -11.71
C ASN A 183 -25.05 1.34 -13.15
N TYR A 184 -26.30 1.08 -13.54
CA TYR A 184 -26.78 1.42 -14.88
C TYR A 184 -26.65 2.92 -15.19
N LEU A 185 -27.00 3.78 -14.23
CA LEU A 185 -26.87 5.23 -14.37
C LEU A 185 -25.39 5.64 -14.47
N LEU A 186 -24.50 5.12 -13.62
CA LEU A 186 -23.06 5.36 -13.68
C LEU A 186 -22.47 5.02 -15.06
N PHE A 187 -22.83 3.85 -15.60
CA PHE A 187 -22.37 3.45 -16.92
C PHE A 187 -22.86 4.42 -18.01
N LYS A 188 -24.15 4.79 -17.96
CA LYS A 188 -24.77 5.65 -18.96
C LYS A 188 -24.29 7.11 -18.88
N SER A 189 -24.20 7.68 -17.69
CA SER A 189 -23.94 9.11 -17.48
C SER A 189 -22.45 9.46 -17.40
N PHE A 190 -21.60 8.51 -17.03
CA PHE A 190 -20.18 8.78 -16.78
C PHE A 190 -19.26 7.89 -17.61
N VAL A 191 -19.36 6.56 -17.48
CA VAL A 191 -18.37 5.63 -18.09
C VAL A 191 -18.41 5.72 -19.61
N LEU A 192 -19.60 5.72 -20.22
CA LEU A 192 -19.75 5.78 -21.66
C LEU A 192 -19.19 7.07 -22.29
N PRO A 193 -19.60 8.27 -21.83
CA PRO A 193 -19.00 9.52 -22.28
C PRO A 193 -17.48 9.57 -22.08
N MET A 194 -16.99 9.06 -20.95
CA MET A 194 -15.56 9.03 -20.63
C MET A 194 -14.77 8.15 -21.61
N VAL A 195 -15.24 6.94 -21.92
CA VAL A 195 -14.58 6.03 -22.88
C VAL A 195 -14.54 6.67 -24.27
N ASP A 196 -15.63 7.30 -24.71
CA ASP A 196 -15.68 7.99 -26.00
C ASP A 196 -14.74 9.20 -26.05
N PHE A 197 -14.68 9.98 -24.97
CA PHE A 197 -13.75 11.10 -24.82
C PHE A 197 -12.28 10.65 -24.91
N PHE A 198 -11.89 9.62 -24.18
CA PHE A 198 -10.51 9.12 -24.23
C PHE A 198 -10.14 8.57 -25.61
N TYR A 199 -11.05 7.82 -26.23
CA TYR A 199 -10.83 7.29 -27.58
C TYR A 199 -10.66 8.41 -28.63
N LYS A 200 -11.47 9.47 -28.55
CA LYS A 200 -11.33 10.65 -29.42
C LYS A 200 -10.04 11.43 -29.16
N SER A 201 -9.69 11.64 -27.89
CA SER A 201 -8.49 12.38 -27.50
C SER A 201 -7.22 11.66 -27.96
N ARG A 202 -7.19 10.34 -27.84
CA ARG A 202 -6.08 9.51 -28.34
C ARG A 202 -5.90 9.62 -29.86
N LYS A 203 -6.98 9.77 -30.65
CA LYS A 203 -6.87 10.04 -32.10
C LYS A 203 -6.28 11.41 -32.42
N ARG A 204 -6.38 12.37 -31.50
CA ARG A 204 -5.75 13.69 -31.60
C ARG A 204 -4.35 13.72 -30.98
N ASP A 205 -3.83 12.58 -30.55
CA ASP A 205 -2.57 12.47 -29.83
C ASP A 205 -2.55 13.32 -28.54
N GLU A 206 -3.68 13.36 -27.83
CA GLU A 206 -3.83 14.06 -26.55
C GLU A 206 -4.00 13.03 -25.43
N ASN A 207 -3.14 13.10 -24.41
CA ASN A 207 -3.19 12.20 -23.26
C ASN A 207 -3.92 12.87 -22.08
N TYR A 208 -5.16 12.49 -21.84
CA TYR A 208 -5.93 12.93 -20.67
C TYR A 208 -6.09 11.84 -19.59
N VAL A 209 -5.48 10.67 -19.77
CA VAL A 209 -5.54 9.60 -18.76
C VAL A 209 -4.58 9.91 -17.62
N LEU A 210 -3.31 10.16 -17.97
CA LEU A 210 -2.25 10.51 -17.01
C LEU A 210 -1.58 11.85 -17.33
N TYR A 211 -2.15 12.65 -18.24
CA TYR A 211 -1.73 14.03 -18.53
C TYR A 211 -0.25 14.20 -18.85
N ASP A 212 0.34 13.20 -19.52
CA ASP A 212 1.77 13.17 -19.85
C ASP A 212 2.70 13.41 -18.64
N ALA A 213 2.30 12.92 -17.46
CA ALA A 213 3.12 13.01 -16.26
C ALA A 213 4.54 12.46 -16.52
N PRO A 214 5.60 13.09 -15.97
CA PRO A 214 6.97 12.63 -16.14
C PRO A 214 7.26 11.33 -15.38
N LEU A 215 6.39 10.97 -14.44
CA LEU A 215 6.45 9.78 -13.62
C LEU A 215 5.03 9.31 -13.28
N ALA A 216 4.77 8.03 -13.40
CA ALA A 216 3.59 7.40 -12.80
C ALA A 216 4.00 6.15 -12.02
N MET A 217 3.36 5.94 -10.87
CA MET A 217 3.54 4.76 -10.02
C MET A 217 2.19 4.07 -9.84
N MET A 218 2.09 2.82 -10.25
CA MET A 218 0.90 2.00 -10.05
C MET A 218 1.18 0.98 -8.95
N PHE A 219 0.52 1.16 -7.81
CA PHE A 219 0.57 0.25 -6.68
C PHE A 219 -0.47 -0.85 -6.87
N TYR A 220 -0.07 -2.10 -6.68
CA TYR A 220 -0.94 -3.26 -6.82
C TYR A 220 -0.65 -4.30 -5.75
N GLY A 221 -1.70 -4.99 -5.31
CA GLY A 221 -1.60 -6.07 -4.35
C GLY A 221 -1.33 -7.39 -5.07
N ASN A 222 -0.38 -8.17 -4.57
CA ASN A 222 -0.21 -9.55 -4.98
C ASN A 222 -0.90 -10.47 -3.95
N MET A 223 -0.39 -10.46 -2.73
CA MET A 223 -0.91 -11.23 -1.58
C MET A 223 -1.17 -10.30 -0.39
N SER A 224 -1.85 -9.19 -0.66
CA SER A 224 -2.16 -8.14 0.31
C SER A 224 -3.65 -8.09 0.64
N ASP A 225 -4.02 -7.32 1.65
CA ASP A 225 -5.39 -6.81 1.70
C ASP A 225 -5.64 -5.93 0.45
N PRO A 226 -6.84 -5.95 -0.16
CA PRO A 226 -7.16 -5.05 -1.26
C PRO A 226 -6.97 -3.57 -0.92
N ALA A 227 -7.06 -3.19 0.36
CA ALA A 227 -6.82 -1.81 0.80
C ALA A 227 -5.34 -1.42 0.83
N ASP A 228 -4.43 -2.36 1.10
CA ASP A 228 -3.01 -2.05 1.39
C ASP A 228 -2.31 -1.27 0.25
N PRO A 229 -2.46 -1.63 -1.05
CA PRO A 229 -1.84 -0.88 -2.13
C PRO A 229 -2.33 0.57 -2.22
N TYR A 230 -3.61 0.81 -1.91
CA TYR A 230 -4.16 2.16 -1.89
C TYR A 230 -3.61 2.97 -0.72
N ILE A 231 -3.46 2.35 0.46
CA ILE A 231 -2.85 3.00 1.62
C ILE A 231 -1.41 3.38 1.27
N ALA A 232 -0.60 2.46 0.75
CA ALA A 232 0.77 2.74 0.30
C ALA A 232 0.84 3.88 -0.72
N ALA A 233 -0.06 3.89 -1.71
CA ALA A 233 -0.15 4.96 -2.70
C ALA A 233 -0.44 6.35 -2.08
N THR A 234 -1.16 6.42 -0.95
CA THR A 234 -1.41 7.70 -0.28
C THR A 234 -0.18 8.28 0.43
N TYR A 235 0.81 7.44 0.77
CA TYR A 235 2.09 7.84 1.37
C TYR A 235 3.13 8.21 0.30
N ALA A 236 2.86 7.91 -0.97
CA ALA A 236 3.73 8.20 -2.11
C ALA A 236 3.57 9.62 -2.69
N SER A 237 3.13 10.58 -1.88
CA SER A 237 2.73 11.93 -2.33
C SER A 237 3.66 13.05 -1.87
#